data_AF-A0A9R1WEM7-F1
#
_entry.id   AF-A0A9R1WEM7-F1
#
_cell.length_a   1.000
_cell.length_b   1.000
_cell.length_c   1.000
_cell.angle_alpha   90.00
_cell.angle_beta   90.00
_cell.angle_gamma   90.00
#
_symmetry.space_group_name_H-M   'P 1'
#
loop_
_entity.id
_entity.type
_entity.pdbx_description
1 polymer ?
#
loop_
_entity_poly.entity_id
_entity_poly.type
_entity_poly.pdbx_seq_one_letter_code
_entity_poly.pdbx_strand_id
1 'polypeptide(L)'
;MAKLTFSLCYLGFFFYFIMCSSYVHGKTWCLAQPEASEPQLQQVLDYLCGRIDCEEIQPGASCFDPDTVRKHASYAINMNYRTNGECDGSYAFFFLTDPCKLLCHHNFFYVHQTI
;
A
#
# COMPACT_ATOMS: atom_id res chain seq x y z
N MET A 1 -36.14 -37.44 -21.18
CA MET A 1 -35.11 -36.50 -21.67
C MET A 1 -34.89 -35.44 -20.59
N ALA A 2 -34.05 -35.72 -19.60
CA ALA A 2 -33.76 -34.83 -18.47
C ALA A 2 -32.24 -34.70 -18.34
N LYS A 3 -31.61 -34.09 -19.33
CA LYS A 3 -30.17 -33.85 -19.36
C LYS A 3 -29.92 -32.61 -20.20
N LEU A 4 -30.14 -31.42 -19.63
CA LEU A 4 -29.61 -30.14 -20.18
C LEU A 4 -29.86 -28.96 -19.23
N THR A 5 -30.84 -29.02 -18.32
CA THR A 5 -31.10 -27.94 -17.34
C THR A 5 -30.26 -28.02 -16.07
N PHE A 6 -29.88 -29.23 -15.62
CA PHE A 6 -29.09 -29.43 -14.38
C PHE A 6 -27.63 -28.93 -14.50
N SER A 7 -27.09 -28.89 -15.73
CA SER A 7 -25.71 -28.48 -16.01
C SER A 7 -25.50 -26.97 -15.93
N LEU A 8 -26.53 -26.16 -16.20
CA LEU A 8 -26.40 -24.70 -16.21
C LEU A 8 -26.44 -24.09 -14.81
N CYS A 9 -27.19 -24.69 -13.88
CA CYS A 9 -27.19 -24.28 -12.46
C CYS A 9 -25.87 -24.64 -11.74
N TYR A 10 -25.27 -25.80 -12.06
CA TYR A 10 -23.98 -26.19 -11.50
C TYR A 10 -22.83 -25.34 -12.03
N LEU A 11 -22.85 -24.99 -13.32
CA LEU A 11 -21.89 -24.04 -13.89
C LEU A 11 -22.09 -22.64 -13.28
N GLY A 12 -23.33 -22.19 -13.05
CA GLY A 12 -23.61 -20.93 -12.35
C GLY A 12 -23.09 -20.92 -10.91
N PHE A 13 -23.29 -21.99 -10.15
CA PHE A 13 -22.79 -22.12 -8.78
C PHE A 13 -21.26 -22.25 -8.72
N PHE A 14 -20.65 -22.92 -9.70
CA PHE A 14 -19.20 -23.04 -9.83
C PHE A 14 -18.55 -21.70 -10.23
N PHE A 15 -19.15 -20.95 -11.17
CA PHE A 15 -18.71 -19.60 -11.51
C PHE A 15 -18.94 -18.61 -10.36
N TYR A 16 -20.01 -18.76 -9.57
CA TYR A 16 -20.25 -17.97 -8.37
C TYR A 16 -19.22 -18.25 -7.26
N PHE A 17 -18.82 -19.51 -7.09
CA PHE A 17 -17.75 -19.90 -6.16
C PHE A 17 -16.36 -19.40 -6.61
N ILE A 18 -16.07 -19.44 -7.92
CA ILE A 18 -14.81 -18.96 -8.51
C ILE A 18 -14.70 -17.42 -8.40
N MET A 19 -15.81 -16.68 -8.47
CA MET A 19 -15.83 -15.20 -8.42
C MET A 19 -15.58 -14.59 -7.02
N CYS A 20 -15.36 -15.40 -5.98
CA CYS A 20 -14.89 -14.92 -4.67
C CYS A 20 -13.39 -15.19 -4.45
N SER A 21 -12.79 -16.15 -5.18
CA SER A 21 -11.37 -16.50 -5.03
C SER A 21 -10.42 -15.55 -5.76
N SER A 22 -10.91 -14.73 -6.70
CA SER A 22 -10.07 -13.79 -7.46
C SER A 22 -9.87 -12.43 -6.79
N TYR A 23 -10.52 -12.16 -5.66
CA TYR A 23 -10.35 -10.90 -4.90
C TYR A 23 -9.50 -11.09 -3.63
N VAL A 24 -8.44 -11.89 -3.72
CA VAL A 24 -7.29 -11.74 -2.82
C VAL A 24 -6.05 -11.51 -3.66
N HIS A 25 -6.04 -10.43 -4.43
CA HIS A 25 -4.81 -9.66 -4.51
C HIS A 25 -4.73 -8.89 -3.19
N GLY A 26 -4.28 -9.56 -2.13
CA GLY A 26 -3.95 -8.89 -0.88
C GLY A 26 -2.94 -7.80 -1.22
N LYS A 27 -3.37 -6.54 -1.25
CA LYS A 27 -2.47 -5.41 -1.51
C LYS A 27 -1.49 -5.36 -0.34
N THR A 28 -0.26 -5.77 -0.59
CA THR A 28 0.87 -5.58 0.32
C THR A 28 1.38 -4.17 0.17
N TRP A 29 1.76 -3.56 1.29
CA TRP A 29 2.33 -2.22 1.33
C TRP A 29 3.70 -2.30 1.97
N CYS A 30 4.67 -1.55 1.46
CA CYS A 30 6.01 -1.49 2.05
C CYS A 30 6.23 -0.11 2.64
N LEU A 31 6.49 -0.02 3.94
CA LEU A 31 6.59 1.27 4.65
C LEU A 31 7.68 1.25 5.68
N ALA A 32 8.06 2.44 6.15
CA ALA A 32 9.05 2.61 7.20
C ALA A 32 8.70 1.74 8.42
N GLN A 33 9.66 0.91 8.85
CA GLN A 33 9.48 0.12 10.06
C GLN A 33 9.34 1.06 11.28
N PRO A 34 8.52 0.72 12.28
CA PRO A 34 8.33 1.57 13.46
C PRO A 34 9.65 1.88 14.18
N GLU A 35 10.55 0.89 14.19
CA GLU A 35 11.80 0.92 14.96
C GLU A 35 12.96 1.64 14.25
N ALA A 36 12.75 2.07 12.99
CA ALA A 36 13.75 2.84 12.26
C ALA A 36 13.90 4.22 12.91
N SER A 37 15.15 4.63 13.11
CA SER A 37 15.47 5.98 13.59
C SER A 37 15.19 7.04 12.52
N GLU A 38 14.82 8.26 12.92
CA GLU A 38 14.63 9.36 11.96
C GLU A 38 15.85 9.63 11.07
N PRO A 39 17.10 9.64 11.56
CA PRO A 39 18.27 9.83 10.69
C PRO A 39 18.41 8.75 9.62
N GLN A 40 18.09 7.50 9.97
CA GLN A 40 18.06 6.41 9.00
C GLN A 40 16.97 6.64 7.95
N LEU A 41 15.77 7.05 8.36
CA LEU A 41 14.67 7.33 7.45
C LEU A 41 14.93 8.54 6.54
N GLN A 42 15.65 9.55 7.01
CA GLN A 42 16.06 10.68 6.18
C GLN A 42 17.03 10.23 5.08
N GLN A 43 18.04 9.42 5.43
CA GLN A 43 18.98 8.88 4.44
C GLN A 43 18.27 8.03 3.37
N VAL A 44 17.29 7.23 3.80
CA VAL A 44 16.46 6.41 2.89
C VAL A 44 15.61 7.31 2.00
N LEU A 45 14.97 8.34 2.56
CA LEU A 45 14.16 9.30 1.81
C LEU A 45 15.00 10.00 0.72
N ASP A 46 16.16 10.54 1.09
CA ASP A 46 17.07 11.22 0.17
C ASP A 46 17.56 10.28 -0.94
N TYR A 47 17.89 9.04 -0.58
CA TYR A 47 18.31 8.00 -1.54
C TYR A 47 17.20 7.64 -2.53
N LEU A 48 15.99 7.40 -2.03
CA LEU A 48 14.86 7.00 -2.87
C LEU A 48 14.41 8.13 -3.79
N CYS A 49 14.30 9.37 -3.29
CA CYS A 49 13.91 10.51 -4.12
C CYS A 49 14.94 10.89 -5.19
N GLY A 50 16.17 10.36 -5.12
CA GLY A 50 17.13 10.43 -6.22
C GLY A 50 16.85 9.44 -7.37
N ARG A 51 15.93 8.49 -7.18
CA ARG A 51 15.64 7.37 -8.11
C ARG A 51 14.16 7.25 -8.50
N ILE A 52 13.26 7.71 -7.63
CA ILE A 52 11.81 7.74 -7.85
C ILE A 52 11.28 9.17 -7.80
N ASP A 53 10.07 9.36 -8.31
CA ASP A 53 9.36 10.63 -8.22
C ASP A 53 8.79 10.87 -6.81
N CYS A 54 9.17 11.99 -6.20
CA CYS A 54 8.75 12.44 -4.88
C CYS A 54 7.98 13.77 -4.92
N GLU A 55 7.43 14.17 -6.07
CA GLU A 55 6.69 15.44 -6.23
C GLU A 55 5.53 15.58 -5.23
N GLU A 56 4.79 14.50 -4.94
CA GLU A 56 3.60 14.53 -4.08
C GLU A 56 3.89 14.81 -2.59
N ILE A 57 5.15 14.67 -2.16
CA ILE A 57 5.59 14.92 -0.78
C ILE A 57 6.45 16.17 -0.65
N GLN A 58 6.57 16.97 -1.72
CA GLN A 58 7.26 18.26 -1.66
C GLN A 58 6.40 19.36 -1.02
N PRO A 59 7.00 20.44 -0.48
CA PRO A 59 6.26 21.57 0.05
C PRO A 59 5.20 22.09 -0.94
N GLY A 60 3.95 22.14 -0.48
CA GLY A 60 2.80 22.59 -1.29
C GLY A 60 2.12 21.51 -2.12
N ALA A 61 2.63 20.27 -2.12
CA ALA A 61 1.98 19.14 -2.77
C ALA A 61 0.88 18.52 -1.90
N SER A 62 0.07 17.65 -2.50
CA SER A 62 -1.13 17.09 -1.87
C SER A 62 -0.85 16.24 -0.62
N CYS A 63 0.39 15.80 -0.49
CA CYS A 63 0.80 14.87 0.55
C CYS A 63 2.07 15.27 1.30
N PHE A 64 2.34 16.56 1.33
CA PHE A 64 3.35 17.13 2.20
C PHE A 64 2.99 16.93 3.68
N ASP A 65 1.72 17.10 4.05
CA ASP A 65 1.31 17.07 5.45
C ASP A 65 0.85 15.69 5.93
N PRO A 66 1.25 15.27 7.15
CA PRO A 66 2.11 16.01 8.08
C PRO A 66 3.59 15.95 7.68
N ASP A 67 4.25 17.10 7.76
CA ASP A 67 5.69 17.27 7.47
C ASP A 67 6.56 16.54 8.49
N THR A 68 6.73 15.24 8.27
CA THR A 68 7.53 14.36 9.10
C THR A 68 8.31 13.40 8.22
N VAL A 69 9.58 13.22 8.56
CA VAL A 69 10.51 12.33 7.82
C VAL A 69 9.92 10.94 7.65
N ARG A 70 9.28 10.39 8.70
CA ARG A 70 8.69 9.06 8.65
C ARG A 70 7.57 8.93 7.62
N LYS A 71 6.74 9.95 7.44
CA LYS A 71 5.62 9.92 6.49
C LYS A 71 6.12 10.03 5.06
N HIS A 72 7.00 10.99 4.81
CA HIS A 72 7.64 11.16 3.51
C HIS A 72 8.46 9.93 3.12
N ALA A 73 9.24 9.36 4.05
CA ALA A 73 9.97 8.12 3.83
C ALA A 73 9.02 6.94 3.55
N SER A 74 7.93 6.80 4.29
CA SER A 74 6.93 5.75 4.03
C SER A 74 6.32 5.85 2.64
N TYR A 75 6.01 7.07 2.19
CA TYR A 75 5.55 7.31 0.83
C TYR A 75 6.60 6.88 -0.21
N ALA A 76 7.84 7.34 -0.06
CA ALA A 76 8.92 7.03 -0.99
C ALA A 76 9.22 5.51 -1.05
N ILE A 77 9.28 4.85 0.11
CA ILE A 77 9.47 3.39 0.23
C ILE A 77 8.34 2.65 -0.49
N ASN A 78 7.09 3.06 -0.28
CA ASN A 78 5.96 2.40 -0.91
C ASN A 78 5.94 2.62 -2.41
N MET A 79 6.27 3.82 -2.88
CA MET A 79 6.36 4.12 -4.31
C MET A 79 7.50 3.33 -4.97
N ASN A 80 8.64 3.20 -4.31
CA ASN A 80 9.73 2.32 -4.74
C ASN A 80 9.29 0.86 -4.82
N TYR A 81 8.54 0.36 -3.83
CA TYR A 81 7.99 -0.99 -3.87
C TYR A 81 7.00 -1.19 -5.03
N ARG A 82 6.13 -0.21 -5.31
CA ARG A 82 5.17 -0.29 -6.41
C ARG A 82 5.83 -0.21 -7.79
N THR A 83 6.94 0.51 -7.90
CA THR A 83 7.65 0.74 -9.16
C THR A 83 8.68 -0.35 -9.44
N ASN A 84 9.47 -0.72 -8.44
CA ASN A 84 10.64 -1.59 -8.56
C ASN A 84 10.45 -2.96 -7.89
N GLY A 85 9.40 -3.17 -7.11
CA GLY A 85 9.16 -4.42 -6.38
C GLY A 85 10.06 -4.62 -5.16
N GLU A 86 10.83 -3.61 -4.76
CA GLU A 86 11.81 -3.70 -3.68
C GLU A 86 11.26 -3.18 -2.34
N CYS A 87 11.34 -4.01 -1.31
CA CYS A 87 11.04 -3.65 0.07
C CYS A 87 12.20 -4.11 0.97
N ASP A 88 13.10 -3.19 1.31
CA ASP A 88 14.30 -3.50 2.10
C ASP A 88 13.97 -3.63 3.59
N GLY A 89 14.20 -4.82 4.14
CA GLY A 89 13.94 -5.13 5.54
C GLY A 89 14.82 -4.39 6.57
N SER A 90 15.84 -3.64 6.13
CA SER A 90 16.69 -2.85 7.02
C SER A 90 16.02 -1.58 7.54
N TYR A 91 15.05 -1.04 6.79
CA TYR A 91 14.32 0.19 7.12
C TYR A 91 12.82 0.11 6.85
N ALA A 92 12.34 -0.94 6.19
CA ALA A 92 10.94 -1.11 5.81
C ALA A 92 10.36 -2.46 6.23
N PHE A 93 9.04 -2.51 6.32
CA PHE A 93 8.28 -3.71 6.64
C PHE A 93 7.02 -3.82 5.77
N PHE A 94 6.57 -5.06 5.54
CA PHE A 94 5.35 -5.33 4.79
C PHE A 94 4.10 -5.23 5.66
N PHE A 95 3.12 -4.44 5.22
CA PHE A 95 1.81 -4.33 5.85
C PHE A 95 0.78 -5.07 5.00
N LEU A 96 0.05 -5.98 5.64
CA LEU A 96 -1.02 -6.77 5.01
C LEU A 96 -2.35 -6.00 4.95
N THR A 97 -2.49 -4.98 5.79
CA THR A 97 -3.59 -4.01 5.75
C THR A 97 -3.06 -2.72 5.18
N ASP A 98 -3.85 -2.06 4.32
CA ASP A 98 -3.57 -0.69 3.89
C ASP A 98 -3.53 0.19 5.12
N PRO A 99 -2.35 0.69 5.52
CA PRO A 99 -2.28 1.64 6.60
C PRO A 99 -2.63 2.98 5.99
N CYS A 100 -3.93 3.21 5.78
CA CYS A 100 -4.54 4.41 5.21
C CYS A 100 -4.14 5.72 5.93
N LYS A 101 -3.29 5.65 6.97
CA LYS A 101 -2.68 6.80 7.66
C LYS A 101 -1.31 7.19 7.09
N LEU A 102 -0.59 6.30 6.40
CA LEU A 102 0.82 6.50 6.00
C LEU A 102 1.00 6.87 4.53
N LEU A 103 -0.06 6.79 3.72
CA LEU A 103 0.06 6.87 2.28
C LEU A 103 -0.95 7.83 1.65
N CYS A 104 -0.40 8.62 0.74
CA CYS A 104 -0.93 9.85 0.14
C CYS A 104 -2.14 9.73 -0.78
N HIS A 105 -2.78 8.56 -0.88
CA HIS A 105 -3.82 8.34 -1.86
C HIS A 105 -5.20 8.29 -1.19
N HIS A 106 -5.96 9.37 -1.43
CA HIS A 106 -7.36 9.65 -1.08
C HIS A 106 -7.65 10.29 0.29
N ASN A 107 -8.17 11.53 0.20
CA ASN A 107 -9.16 12.15 1.08
C ASN A 107 -9.73 11.21 2.16
N PHE A 108 -9.22 11.26 3.39
CA PHE A 108 -10.00 10.98 4.60
C PHE A 108 -9.32 11.65 5.80
N PHE A 109 -9.62 12.95 5.95
CA PHE A 109 -9.71 13.55 7.28
C PHE A 109 -10.64 12.67 8.14
N TYR A 110 -10.25 12.44 9.40
CA TYR A 110 -10.95 11.69 10.46
C TYR A 110 -10.95 10.16 10.34
N VAL A 111 -10.13 9.48 11.18
CA VAL A 111 -10.60 8.65 12.32
C VAL A 111 -9.46 8.53 13.35
N HIS A 112 -9.66 9.26 14.44
CA HIS A 112 -9.30 8.95 15.83
C HIS A 112 -7.84 8.54 16.17
N GLN A 113 -7.21 9.46 16.92
CA GLN A 113 -6.65 9.24 18.26
C GLN A 113 -7.31 8.05 19.00
N THR A 114 -6.57 7.28 19.81
CA THR A 114 -6.95 6.02 20.51
C THR A 114 -6.99 4.80 19.58
N ILE A 115 -6.27 3.70 19.81
CA ILE A 115 -5.71 3.07 21.02
C ILE A 115 -4.19 2.95 20.94
#